data_AF-A0A962I3E7-F1
#
_entry.id   AF-A0A962I3E7-F1
#
_cell.length_a   1.000
_cell.length_b   1.000
_cell.length_c   1.000
_cell.angle_alpha   90.00
_cell.angle_beta   90.00
_cell.angle_gamma   90.00
#
_symmetry.space_group_name_H-M   'P 1'
#
loop_
_entity.id
_entity.type
_entity.pdbx_description
1 polymer ?
#
loop_
_entity_poly.entity_id
_entity_poly.type
_entity_poly.pdbx_seq_one_letter_code
_entity_poly.pdbx_strand_id
1 'polypeptide(L)'
;MFPEEFRSIDGTGNNAENPTWGSTGIPFLRLTTASYGDGASSLEGRNLASARAVSNAVVAQTASTPNALGVSDFVWQWGQFVDHDIDLTPESSPAEPADIAVPSGDEWFDPSATGTATIAMNRSLYEDVDGVRQQINTISAFIDGSNVYGSDETRAAALRAFDGLGHLATSAGNLLPFNVDALPNAATGDPAS
;
A
#
# COMPACT_ATOMS: atom_id res chain seq x y z
N MET A 1 33.88 -10.92 -9.09
CA MET A 1 33.01 -11.99 -9.63
C MET A 1 31.60 -11.51 -9.39
N PHE A 2 30.83 -11.27 -10.45
CA PHE A 2 29.39 -10.99 -10.29
C PHE A 2 28.69 -12.31 -9.95
N PRO A 3 27.58 -12.29 -9.21
CA PRO A 3 26.83 -13.51 -8.94
C PRO A 3 26.36 -14.12 -10.27
N GLU A 4 26.26 -15.45 -10.31
CA GLU A 4 25.75 -16.17 -11.50
C GLU A 4 24.24 -15.95 -11.70
N GLU A 5 23.53 -15.52 -10.64
CA GLU A 5 22.10 -15.29 -10.62
C GLU A 5 21.77 -13.98 -9.87
N PHE A 6 20.79 -13.25 -10.38
CA PHE A 6 20.18 -12.09 -9.74
C PHE A 6 18.71 -12.37 -9.48
N ARG A 7 18.15 -11.76 -8.43
CA ARG A 7 16.70 -11.83 -8.15
C ARG A 7 15.92 -11.24 -9.33
N SER A 8 14.75 -11.79 -9.61
CA SER A 8 13.81 -11.13 -10.52
C SER A 8 13.25 -9.87 -9.85
N ILE A 9 12.84 -8.91 -10.68
CA ILE A 9 12.22 -7.67 -10.20
C ILE A 9 10.83 -7.92 -9.58
N ASP A 10 10.13 -8.95 -10.06
CA ASP A 10 8.76 -9.26 -9.66
C ASP A 10 8.67 -10.28 -8.51
N GLY A 11 9.81 -10.75 -7.99
CA GLY A 11 9.91 -11.75 -6.92
C GLY A 11 9.75 -13.21 -7.35
N THR A 12 9.45 -13.50 -8.62
CA THR A 12 9.36 -14.89 -9.12
C THR A 12 10.68 -15.68 -9.00
N GLY A 13 10.56 -17.00 -8.88
CA GLY A 13 11.69 -17.92 -8.81
C GLY A 13 12.42 -17.96 -7.47
N ASN A 14 12.04 -17.14 -6.48
CA ASN A 14 12.71 -17.12 -5.18
C ASN A 14 12.61 -18.45 -4.42
N ASN A 15 11.48 -19.16 -4.57
CA ASN A 15 11.29 -20.51 -4.08
C ASN A 15 11.30 -21.51 -5.24
N ALA A 16 12.26 -22.45 -5.23
CA ALA A 16 12.45 -23.39 -6.34
C ALA A 16 11.27 -24.37 -6.54
N GLU A 17 10.56 -24.73 -5.47
CA GLU A 17 9.42 -25.64 -5.53
C GLU A 17 8.11 -24.92 -5.84
N ASN A 18 8.01 -23.66 -5.43
CA ASN A 18 6.83 -22.80 -5.61
C ASN A 18 7.26 -21.45 -6.20
N PRO A 19 7.57 -21.37 -7.51
CA PRO A 19 8.22 -20.20 -8.10
C PRO A 19 7.41 -18.89 -8.03
N THR A 20 6.12 -18.93 -7.68
CA THR A 20 5.26 -17.74 -7.55
C THR A 20 5.09 -17.27 -6.11
N TRP A 21 5.64 -17.98 -5.11
CA TRP A 21 5.50 -17.53 -3.72
C TRP A 21 6.23 -16.21 -3.51
N GLY A 22 5.47 -15.21 -3.05
CA GLY A 22 5.97 -13.86 -2.79
C GLY A 22 6.19 -13.01 -4.03
N SER A 23 5.84 -13.48 -5.23
CA SER A 23 5.85 -12.63 -6.42
C SER A 23 4.73 -11.58 -6.36
N THR A 24 4.87 -10.50 -7.13
CA THR A 24 3.79 -9.53 -7.32
C THR A 24 2.52 -10.18 -7.90
N GLY A 25 1.37 -9.57 -7.62
CA GLY A 25 0.09 -9.90 -8.23
C GLY A 25 -0.61 -11.13 -7.63
N ILE A 26 -0.18 -11.61 -6.46
CA ILE A 26 -0.79 -12.77 -5.79
C ILE A 26 -1.59 -12.35 -4.55
N PRO A 27 -2.55 -13.18 -4.09
CA PRO A 27 -3.22 -12.99 -2.82
C PRO A 27 -2.30 -12.92 -1.62
N PHE A 28 -2.68 -12.13 -0.63
CA PHE A 28 -2.11 -12.28 0.70
C PHE A 28 -2.42 -13.64 1.32
N LEU A 29 -1.52 -14.06 2.20
CA LEU A 29 -1.79 -15.17 3.11
C LEU A 29 -2.86 -14.76 4.13
N ARG A 30 -3.79 -15.68 4.40
CA ARG A 30 -4.77 -15.55 5.47
C ARG A 30 -4.35 -16.39 6.68
N LEU A 31 -4.10 -15.74 7.81
CA LEU A 31 -3.86 -16.43 9.08
C LEU A 31 -5.16 -17.01 9.69
N THR A 32 -6.29 -16.43 9.35
CA THR A 32 -7.63 -16.87 9.74
C THR A 32 -8.58 -16.82 8.54
N THR A 33 -9.72 -17.51 8.61
CA THR A 33 -10.77 -17.39 7.59
C THR A 33 -11.24 -15.95 7.44
N ALA A 34 -11.60 -15.54 6.22
CA ALA A 34 -12.22 -14.25 5.99
C ALA A 34 -13.58 -14.17 6.70
N SER A 35 -13.91 -12.99 7.25
CA SER A 35 -15.25 -12.69 7.77
C SER A 35 -15.87 -11.63 6.88
N TYR A 36 -16.78 -12.07 6.02
CA TYR A 36 -17.63 -11.23 5.19
C TYR A 36 -19.08 -11.51 5.56
N GLY A 37 -19.95 -10.48 5.53
CA GLY A 37 -21.33 -10.59 6.01
C GLY A 37 -22.21 -11.60 5.26
N ASP A 38 -21.78 -11.99 4.06
CA ASP A 38 -22.37 -12.99 3.17
C ASP A 38 -21.46 -14.22 3.01
N GLY A 39 -20.35 -14.29 3.75
CA GLY A 39 -19.32 -15.30 3.64
C GLY A 39 -18.43 -15.18 2.41
N ALA A 40 -18.62 -14.16 1.56
CA ALA A 40 -17.97 -14.06 0.26
C ALA A 40 -17.22 -12.73 0.06
N SER A 41 -17.93 -11.60 0.13
CA SER A 41 -17.35 -10.29 -0.22
C SER A 41 -18.02 -9.11 0.47
N SER A 42 -19.27 -9.21 0.96
CA SER A 42 -19.93 -8.09 1.62
C SER A 42 -19.23 -7.72 2.94
N LEU A 43 -19.05 -6.43 3.20
CA LEU A 43 -18.48 -5.97 4.46
C LEU A 43 -19.38 -6.40 5.63
N GLU A 44 -18.78 -6.91 6.71
CA GLU A 44 -19.48 -7.43 7.89
C GLU A 44 -20.28 -6.40 8.68
N GLY A 45 -20.14 -5.09 8.38
CA GLY A 45 -20.47 -3.91 9.19
C GLY A 45 -21.85 -3.78 9.84
N ARG A 46 -22.71 -4.80 9.80
CA ARG A 46 -23.92 -4.92 10.61
C ARG A 46 -23.58 -4.83 12.10
N ASN A 47 -24.19 -3.86 12.78
CA ASN A 47 -24.09 -3.63 14.23
C ASN A 47 -22.69 -3.26 14.76
N LEU A 48 -21.76 -2.84 13.90
CA LEU A 48 -20.46 -2.31 14.33
C LEU A 48 -20.48 -0.78 14.33
N ALA A 49 -19.74 -0.18 15.26
CA ALA A 49 -19.47 1.26 15.22
C ALA A 49 -18.68 1.61 13.95
N SER A 50 -18.91 2.80 13.38
CA SER A 50 -18.12 3.24 12.23
C SER A 50 -16.65 3.42 12.59
N ALA A 51 -15.74 3.31 11.62
CA ALA A 51 -14.32 3.52 11.85
C ALA A 51 -14.02 4.90 12.46
N ARG A 52 -14.79 5.93 12.08
CA ARG A 52 -14.67 7.27 12.66
C ARG A 52 -15.09 7.30 14.13
N ALA A 53 -16.19 6.64 14.49
CA ALA A 53 -16.63 6.54 15.89
C ALA A 53 -15.56 5.83 16.75
N VAL A 54 -14.97 4.75 16.25
CA VAL A 54 -13.88 4.04 16.93
C VAL A 54 -12.63 4.91 17.05
N SER A 55 -12.25 5.63 15.98
CA SER A 55 -11.12 6.57 15.99
C SER A 55 -11.28 7.64 17.08
N ASN A 56 -12.46 8.25 17.19
CA ASN A 56 -12.75 9.24 18.23
C ASN A 56 -12.68 8.62 19.64
N ALA A 57 -13.17 7.40 19.81
CA ALA A 57 -13.23 6.75 21.12
C ALA A 57 -11.88 6.20 21.60
N VAL A 58 -11.00 5.77 20.68
CA VAL A 58 -9.78 5.00 21.01
C VAL A 58 -8.50 5.74 20.67
N VAL A 59 -8.47 6.47 19.55
CA VAL A 59 -7.22 7.04 18.98
C VAL A 59 -7.07 8.52 19.30
N ALA A 60 -8.14 9.20 19.72
CA ALA A 60 -8.12 10.62 20.05
C ALA A 60 -7.02 10.94 21.10
N GLN A 61 -6.16 11.90 20.76
CA GLN A 61 -5.02 12.30 21.58
C GLN A 61 -5.03 13.82 21.77
N THR A 62 -4.98 14.27 23.03
CA THR A 62 -5.08 15.70 23.40
C THR A 62 -3.74 16.33 23.79
N ALA A 63 -2.70 15.51 23.95
CA ALA A 63 -1.36 15.97 24.31
C ALA A 63 -0.31 15.03 23.72
N SER A 64 0.92 15.50 23.56
CA SER A 64 2.03 14.66 23.10
C SER A 64 2.27 13.49 24.06
N THR A 65 2.44 12.30 23.48
CA THR A 65 2.81 11.08 24.20
C THR A 65 4.12 10.58 23.60
N PRO A 66 5.28 10.99 24.13
CA PRO A 66 6.57 10.56 23.61
C PRO A 66 6.74 9.04 23.73
N ASN A 67 7.49 8.47 22.81
CA ASN A 67 7.81 7.05 22.86
C ASN A 67 8.62 6.72 24.15
N ALA A 68 8.11 5.79 24.95
CA ALA A 68 8.70 5.44 26.25
C ALA A 68 10.10 4.79 26.16
N LEU A 69 10.48 4.27 24.99
CA LEU A 69 11.81 3.72 24.72
C LEU A 69 12.80 4.80 24.23
N GLY A 70 12.36 6.04 24.04
CA GLY A 70 13.22 7.15 23.63
C GLY A 70 13.78 7.01 22.20
N VAL A 71 13.11 6.26 21.33
CA VAL A 71 13.54 6.12 19.93
C VAL A 71 13.28 7.39 19.14
N SER A 72 14.08 7.60 18.08
CA SER A 72 13.91 8.72 17.16
C SER A 72 12.77 8.47 16.17
N ASP A 73 12.33 9.54 15.51
CA ASP A 73 11.36 9.48 14.40
C ASP A 73 11.83 8.60 13.24
N PHE A 74 13.14 8.35 13.14
CA PHE A 74 13.69 7.44 12.13
C PHE A 74 13.13 6.01 12.27
N VAL A 75 12.74 5.57 13.46
CA VAL A 75 12.19 4.23 13.66
C VAL A 75 10.86 4.04 12.93
N TRP A 76 9.92 4.98 13.06
CA TRP A 76 8.64 4.86 12.37
C TRP A 76 8.81 5.11 10.86
N GLN A 77 9.69 6.04 10.47
CA GLN A 77 9.97 6.33 9.07
C GLN A 77 10.61 5.14 8.35
N TRP A 78 11.53 4.44 9.00
CA TRP A 78 12.12 3.20 8.47
C TRP A 78 11.08 2.08 8.40
N GLY A 79 10.17 2.01 9.37
CA GLY A 79 9.03 1.10 9.34
C GLY A 79 8.18 1.30 8.07
N GLN A 80 7.81 2.54 7.74
CA GLN A 80 7.10 2.86 6.50
C GLN A 80 7.92 2.50 5.25
N PHE A 81 9.23 2.78 5.27
CA PHE A 81 10.09 2.46 4.13
C PHE A 81 10.10 0.95 3.85
N VAL A 82 10.17 0.11 4.90
CA VAL A 82 10.13 -1.35 4.77
C VAL A 82 8.74 -1.86 4.39
N ASP A 83 7.67 -1.30 4.96
CA ASP A 83 6.27 -1.61 4.59
C ASP A 83 6.04 -1.46 3.07
N HIS A 84 6.52 -0.35 2.51
CA HIS A 84 6.45 -0.08 1.07
C HIS A 84 7.30 -1.04 0.20
N ASP A 85 8.10 -1.91 0.81
CA ASP A 85 8.90 -2.95 0.15
C ASP A 85 8.26 -4.34 0.23
N ILE A 86 7.20 -4.52 1.04
CA ILE A 86 6.62 -5.84 1.31
C ILE A 86 5.14 -5.95 0.96
N ASP A 87 4.39 -4.84 0.97
CA ASP A 87 3.01 -4.85 0.52
C ASP A 87 2.49 -3.53 -0.08
N LEU A 88 1.62 -3.69 -1.08
CA LEU A 88 0.84 -2.62 -1.67
C LEU A 88 -0.44 -3.22 -2.25
N THR A 89 -1.58 -2.65 -1.90
CA THR A 89 -2.86 -3.00 -2.55
C THR A 89 -3.56 -1.75 -3.06
N PRO A 90 -3.61 -1.55 -4.38
CA PRO A 90 -4.35 -0.45 -4.98
C PRO A 90 -5.85 -0.55 -4.70
N GLU A 91 -6.57 0.52 -5.00
CA GLU A 91 -8.03 0.50 -5.04
C GLU A 91 -8.55 -0.40 -6.17
N SER A 92 -9.75 -0.94 -6.01
CA SER A 92 -10.40 -1.72 -7.07
C SER A 92 -10.70 -0.86 -8.30
N SER A 93 -10.63 -1.45 -9.49
CA SER A 93 -11.11 -0.85 -10.73
C SER A 93 -12.08 -1.81 -11.41
N PRO A 94 -13.38 -1.47 -11.57
CA PRO A 94 -14.01 -0.21 -11.18
C PRO A 94 -14.00 0.02 -9.66
N ALA A 95 -14.07 1.30 -9.26
CA ALA A 95 -14.10 1.68 -7.85
C ALA A 95 -15.30 1.06 -7.14
N GLU A 96 -15.06 0.51 -5.95
CA GLU A 96 -16.08 0.02 -5.03
C GLU A 96 -16.12 0.93 -3.79
N PRO A 97 -16.99 1.95 -3.74
CA PRO A 97 -17.08 2.83 -2.58
C PRO A 97 -17.50 2.08 -1.32
N ALA A 98 -16.82 2.37 -0.22
CA ALA A 98 -17.06 1.87 1.12
C ALA A 98 -16.89 3.00 2.15
N ASP A 99 -17.50 4.15 1.83
CA ASP A 99 -17.44 5.37 2.62
C ASP A 99 -17.68 5.14 4.12
N ILE A 100 -16.87 5.81 4.93
CA ILE A 100 -16.92 5.72 6.38
C ILE A 100 -17.98 6.70 6.89
N ALA A 101 -19.03 6.18 7.51
CA ALA A 101 -20.06 7.00 8.14
C ALA A 101 -19.47 7.84 9.29
N VAL A 102 -19.73 9.15 9.25
CA VAL A 102 -19.32 10.09 10.29
C VAL A 102 -20.43 10.21 11.34
N PRO A 103 -20.12 10.14 12.64
CA PRO A 103 -21.12 10.39 13.68
C PRO A 103 -21.72 11.80 13.55
N SER A 104 -23.04 11.91 13.71
CA SER A 104 -23.70 13.21 13.72
C SER A 104 -23.11 14.10 14.81
N GLY A 105 -22.73 15.33 14.45
CA GLY A 105 -22.10 16.28 15.37
C GLY A 105 -20.61 16.01 15.60
N ASP A 106 -19.97 15.17 14.78
CA ASP A 106 -18.51 15.06 14.76
C ASP A 106 -17.89 16.44 14.51
N GLU A 107 -17.05 16.90 15.45
CA GLU A 107 -16.46 18.24 15.44
C GLU A 107 -15.73 18.59 14.14
N TRP A 108 -15.15 17.59 13.47
CA TRP A 108 -14.24 17.80 12.35
C TRP A 108 -14.92 17.58 11.01
N PHE A 109 -15.79 16.58 10.92
CA PHE A 109 -16.37 16.14 9.66
C PHE A 109 -17.88 16.37 9.55
N ASP A 110 -18.59 16.62 10.66
CA ASP A 110 -20.02 16.97 10.67
C ASP A 110 -20.40 17.96 11.79
N PRO A 111 -19.75 19.15 11.89
CA PRO A 111 -19.96 20.06 13.02
C PRO A 111 -21.39 20.63 13.10
N SER A 112 -22.12 20.63 11.98
CA SER A 112 -23.52 21.06 11.91
C SER A 112 -24.52 19.95 12.22
N ALA A 113 -24.05 18.77 12.61
CA ALA A 113 -24.87 17.61 12.93
C ALA A 113 -25.88 17.24 11.83
N THR A 114 -25.43 17.26 10.57
CA THR A 114 -26.27 16.89 9.42
C THR A 114 -26.71 15.43 9.47
N GLY A 115 -25.89 14.56 10.06
CA GLY A 115 -26.13 13.12 10.13
C GLY A 115 -25.94 12.38 8.81
N THR A 116 -25.41 13.05 7.78
CA THR A 116 -25.21 12.49 6.43
C THR A 116 -23.76 12.54 5.95
N ALA A 117 -22.85 13.11 6.75
CA ALA A 117 -21.45 13.22 6.37
C ALA A 117 -20.76 11.85 6.29
N THR A 118 -19.85 11.73 5.33
CA THR A 118 -19.01 10.55 5.14
C THR A 118 -17.56 10.95 4.88
N ILE A 119 -16.64 10.04 5.17
CA ILE A 119 -15.25 10.11 4.71
C ILE A 119 -15.11 9.12 3.55
N ALA A 120 -14.71 9.61 2.39
CA ALA A 120 -14.60 8.79 1.18
C ALA A 120 -13.57 7.66 1.37
N MET A 121 -13.94 6.46 0.93
CA MET A 121 -13.07 5.30 0.92
C MET A 121 -13.47 4.37 -0.21
N ASN A 122 -12.51 3.80 -0.93
CA ASN A 122 -12.74 2.71 -1.88
C ASN A 122 -12.18 1.41 -1.34
N ARG A 123 -12.78 0.29 -1.75
CA ARG A 123 -12.28 -1.03 -1.41
C ARG A 123 -11.07 -1.37 -2.28
N SER A 124 -10.16 -2.12 -1.68
CA SER A 124 -8.93 -2.59 -2.30
C SER A 124 -9.17 -3.59 -3.44
N LEU A 125 -8.25 -3.61 -4.41
CA LEU A 125 -8.13 -4.61 -5.46
C LEU A 125 -8.15 -6.03 -4.86
N TYR A 126 -8.78 -6.95 -5.57
CA TYR A 126 -8.99 -8.32 -5.11
C TYR A 126 -9.04 -9.32 -6.26
N GLU A 127 -8.90 -10.59 -5.91
CA GLU A 127 -9.33 -11.73 -6.71
C GLU A 127 -10.37 -12.57 -5.95
N ASP A 128 -11.16 -13.33 -6.70
CA ASP A 128 -12.05 -14.35 -6.15
C ASP A 128 -11.29 -15.67 -6.07
N VAL A 129 -11.16 -16.22 -4.86
CA VAL A 129 -10.59 -17.55 -4.62
C VAL A 129 -11.65 -18.40 -3.95
N ASP A 130 -12.14 -19.40 -4.70
CA ASP A 130 -13.19 -20.32 -4.26
C ASP A 130 -14.48 -19.63 -3.78
N GLY A 131 -14.88 -18.53 -4.46
CA GLY A 131 -16.07 -17.76 -4.12
C GLY A 131 -15.89 -16.77 -2.96
N VAL A 132 -14.65 -16.56 -2.51
CA VAL A 132 -14.32 -15.64 -1.41
C VAL A 132 -13.31 -14.60 -1.89
N ARG A 133 -13.59 -13.33 -1.58
CA ARG A 133 -12.71 -12.20 -1.90
C ARG A 133 -11.35 -12.33 -1.20
N GLN A 134 -10.26 -12.12 -1.94
CA GLN A 134 -8.87 -12.08 -1.46
C GLN A 134 -8.17 -10.82 -1.97
N GLN A 135 -7.53 -10.06 -1.07
CA GLN A 135 -6.77 -8.87 -1.46
C GLN A 135 -5.45 -9.28 -2.11
N ILE A 136 -5.03 -8.53 -3.13
CA ILE A 136 -3.83 -8.81 -3.91
C ILE A 136 -2.68 -7.90 -3.43
N ASN A 137 -1.49 -8.46 -3.28
CA ASN A 137 -0.28 -7.67 -3.17
C ASN A 137 0.24 -7.35 -4.58
N THR A 138 0.34 -6.08 -4.95
CA THR A 138 0.84 -5.65 -6.27
C THR A 138 2.34 -5.32 -6.28
N ILE A 139 3.05 -5.61 -5.20
CA ILE A 139 4.51 -5.63 -5.14
C ILE A 139 5.02 -6.99 -4.65
N SER A 140 6.33 -7.22 -4.73
CA SER A 140 6.91 -8.46 -4.18
C SER A 140 6.78 -8.47 -2.65
N ALA A 141 6.65 -9.66 -2.06
CA ALA A 141 6.50 -9.81 -0.62
C ALA A 141 7.84 -9.94 0.13
N PHE A 142 8.96 -9.80 -0.58
CA PHE A 142 10.29 -9.94 -0.04
C PHE A 142 10.87 -8.57 0.32
N ILE A 143 11.71 -8.52 1.34
CA ILE A 143 12.59 -7.36 1.53
C ILE A 143 13.72 -7.47 0.50
N ASP A 144 13.46 -6.98 -0.71
CA ASP A 144 14.34 -7.06 -1.88
C ASP A 144 14.68 -5.68 -2.48
N GLY A 145 14.18 -4.60 -1.89
CA GLY A 145 14.40 -3.23 -2.35
C GLY A 145 13.52 -2.84 -3.53
N SER A 146 12.44 -3.55 -3.80
CA SER A 146 11.40 -3.17 -4.76
C SER A 146 10.85 -1.75 -4.57
N ASN A 147 10.85 -1.21 -3.36
CA ASN A 147 10.49 0.20 -3.13
C ASN A 147 11.51 1.21 -3.71
N VAL A 148 12.72 0.76 -4.05
CA VAL A 148 13.79 1.52 -4.72
C VAL A 148 13.93 1.13 -6.19
N TYR A 149 13.79 -0.16 -6.51
CA TYR A 149 14.08 -0.72 -7.84
C TYR A 149 12.82 -1.03 -8.67
N GLY A 150 11.63 -0.93 -8.08
CA GLY A 150 10.37 -1.34 -8.68
C GLY A 150 10.05 -2.82 -8.45
N SER A 151 8.79 -3.19 -8.70
CA SER A 151 8.28 -4.57 -8.63
C SER A 151 7.84 -5.11 -9.99
N ASP A 152 8.15 -4.38 -11.06
CA ASP A 152 7.98 -4.81 -12.45
C ASP A 152 9.11 -4.26 -13.32
N GLU A 153 9.43 -4.96 -14.41
CA GLU A 153 10.55 -4.62 -15.31
C GLU A 153 10.39 -3.24 -15.97
N THR A 154 9.15 -2.78 -16.21
CA THR A 154 8.91 -1.46 -16.82
C THR A 154 9.32 -0.36 -15.84
N ARG A 155 8.90 -0.46 -14.57
CA ARG A 155 9.35 0.43 -13.50
C ARG A 155 10.85 0.37 -13.30
N ALA A 156 11.42 -0.82 -13.22
CA ALA A 156 12.86 -1.00 -13.01
C ALA A 156 13.68 -0.38 -14.15
N ALA A 157 13.23 -0.51 -15.39
CA ALA A 157 13.86 0.16 -16.52
C ALA A 157 13.75 1.68 -16.41
N ALA A 158 12.57 2.23 -16.11
CA ALA A 158 12.36 3.67 -15.98
C ALA A 158 13.20 4.31 -14.86
N LEU A 159 13.54 3.55 -13.82
CA LEU A 159 14.37 4.01 -12.71
C LEU A 159 15.88 3.94 -12.99
N ARG A 160 16.33 3.36 -14.11
CA ARG A 160 17.76 3.21 -14.46
C ARG A 160 18.23 4.33 -15.38
N ALA A 161 19.46 4.79 -15.17
CA ALA A 161 20.08 5.81 -16.02
C ALA A 161 20.57 5.26 -17.38
N PHE A 162 20.80 3.95 -17.46
CA PHE A 162 21.39 3.26 -18.63
C PHE A 162 22.68 3.92 -19.16
N ASP A 163 23.49 4.49 -18.27
CA ASP A 163 24.73 5.22 -18.57
C ASP A 163 25.96 4.31 -18.73
N GLY A 164 25.77 2.99 -18.68
CA GLY A 164 26.85 2.00 -18.70
C GLY A 164 27.62 1.86 -17.38
N LEU A 165 27.29 2.65 -16.36
CA LEU A 165 27.90 2.62 -15.03
C LEU A 165 27.00 1.92 -14.00
N GLY A 166 25.74 1.68 -14.34
CA GLY A 166 24.79 0.97 -13.49
C GLY A 166 24.08 1.86 -12.48
N HIS A 167 23.98 3.16 -12.74
CA HIS A 167 23.29 4.10 -11.86
C HIS A 167 21.76 4.06 -12.04
N LEU A 168 21.07 4.53 -11.00
CA LEU A 168 19.67 4.94 -11.08
C LEU A 168 19.56 6.31 -11.73
N ALA A 169 18.44 6.57 -12.40
CA ALA A 169 18.10 7.88 -12.92
C ALA A 169 17.89 8.87 -11.77
N THR A 170 18.31 10.11 -11.96
CA THR A 170 18.17 11.19 -10.98
C THR A 170 17.73 12.49 -11.66
N SER A 171 17.06 13.35 -10.91
CA SER A 171 16.80 14.74 -11.32
C SER A 171 17.92 15.68 -10.85
N ALA A 172 17.76 16.99 -11.10
CA ALA A 172 18.74 17.99 -10.74
C ALA A 172 19.09 17.95 -9.23
N GLY A 173 20.38 17.99 -8.92
CA GLY A 173 20.86 17.90 -7.53
C GLY A 173 20.91 16.47 -6.96
N ASN A 174 20.90 15.44 -7.81
CA ASN A 174 20.87 14.02 -7.42
C ASN A 174 19.62 13.66 -6.57
N LEU A 175 18.50 14.31 -6.87
CA LEU A 175 17.21 13.99 -6.27
C LEU A 175 16.51 12.87 -7.06
N LEU A 176 15.40 12.37 -6.52
CA LEU A 176 14.58 11.34 -7.18
C LEU A 176 14.21 11.76 -8.61
N PRO A 177 14.16 10.81 -9.57
CA PRO A 177 13.72 11.11 -10.93
C PRO A 177 12.23 11.47 -10.96
N PHE A 178 11.81 12.21 -11.98
CA PHE A 178 10.41 12.53 -12.20
C PHE A 178 9.66 11.37 -12.87
N ASN A 179 8.40 11.17 -12.52
CA ASN A 179 7.53 10.16 -13.14
C ASN A 179 6.97 10.66 -14.50
N VAL A 180 7.84 10.78 -15.51
CA VAL A 180 7.49 11.30 -16.84
C VAL A 180 6.60 10.36 -17.65
N ASP A 181 6.69 9.06 -17.39
CA ASP A 181 5.90 8.03 -18.07
C ASP A 181 4.55 7.75 -17.39
N ALA A 182 4.21 8.54 -16.37
CA ALA A 182 2.98 8.41 -15.58
C ALA A 182 2.74 6.98 -15.06
N LEU A 183 3.81 6.31 -14.63
CA LEU A 183 3.72 4.96 -14.08
C LEU A 183 2.89 4.99 -12.77
N PRO A 184 2.03 3.99 -12.52
CA PRO A 184 1.13 3.96 -11.35
C PRO A 184 1.86 4.12 -10.01
N ASN A 185 1.19 4.61 -8.96
CA ASN A 185 1.82 4.70 -7.63
C ASN A 185 3.13 5.54 -7.60
N ALA A 186 3.22 6.58 -8.42
CA ALA A 186 4.27 7.60 -8.34
C ALA A 186 3.71 8.98 -8.69
N ALA A 187 4.14 10.00 -7.94
CA ALA A 187 3.69 11.38 -8.17
C ALA A 187 4.08 11.83 -9.57
N THR A 188 3.11 12.25 -10.37
CA THR A 188 3.33 12.81 -11.70
C THR A 188 3.81 14.26 -11.60
N GLY A 189 4.85 14.62 -12.35
CA GLY A 189 5.23 16.02 -12.51
C GLY A 189 6.61 16.19 -13.13
N ASP A 190 6.69 16.95 -14.23
CA ASP A 190 7.86 17.74 -14.58
C ASP A 190 7.63 19.15 -13.98
N PRO A 191 8.51 19.69 -13.12
CA PRO A 191 8.37 21.06 -12.62
C PRO A 191 8.44 22.13 -13.72
N ALA A 192 8.70 21.77 -14.98
CA ALA A 192 8.66 22.66 -16.14
C ALA A 192 7.32 22.73 -16.90
N SER A 193 6.25 22.06 -16.43
CA SER A 193 4.89 22.17 -16.99
C SER A 193 3.99 23.12 -16.20
#